data_AF-A0A4U3A8V6-F1
#
_entry.id   AF-A0A4U3A8V6-F1
#
_cell.length_a   1.000
_cell.length_b   1.000
_cell.length_c   1.000
_cell.angle_alpha   90.00
_cell.angle_beta   90.00
_cell.angle_gamma   90.00
#
_symmetry.space_group_name_H-M   'P 1'
#
loop_
_entity.id
_entity.type
_entity.pdbx_description
1 polymer ?
#
loop_
_entity_poly.entity_id
_entity_poly.type
_entity_poly.pdbx_seq_one_letter_code
_entity_poly.pdbx_strand_id
1 'polypeptide(L)'
;MNRTYKDSALFEHKFWLRVLGDHAQFLLDALAPKETADIQRAIYFVEKFDGFLSRINTVNLIEFAKDVNPLAEEIRLFKLSIIKKQLEGKIVIHFTPTFI
;
A
#
# COMPACT_ATOMS: atom_id res chain seq x y z
N MET A 1 5.11 -25.13 16.10
CA MET A 1 5.72 -25.45 14.78
C MET A 1 6.82 -24.44 14.53
N ASN A 2 8.04 -24.88 14.22
CA ASN A 2 9.13 -23.97 13.88
C ASN A 2 9.02 -23.63 12.38
N ARG A 3 8.67 -22.39 12.04
CA ARG A 3 8.58 -21.95 10.63
C ARG A 3 9.97 -21.64 10.11
N THR A 4 10.28 -22.02 8.88
CA THR A 4 11.53 -21.59 8.24
C THR A 4 11.48 -20.10 7.91
N TYR A 5 12.64 -19.49 7.67
CA TYR A 5 12.72 -18.12 7.16
C TYR A 5 11.93 -17.97 5.84
N LYS A 6 12.09 -18.92 4.91
CA LYS A 6 11.45 -18.88 3.60
C LYS A 6 9.93 -18.90 3.71
N ASP A 7 9.39 -19.78 4.56
CA ASP A 7 7.94 -19.90 4.75
C ASP A 7 7.37 -18.63 5.39
N SER A 8 8.06 -18.10 6.40
CA SER A 8 7.64 -16.88 7.09
C SER A 8 7.69 -15.67 6.15
N ALA A 9 8.81 -15.45 5.46
CA ALA A 9 8.96 -14.32 4.54
C ALA A 9 7.97 -14.37 3.37
N LEU A 10 7.75 -15.55 2.79
CA LEU A 10 6.76 -15.72 1.71
C LEU A 10 5.33 -15.44 2.21
N PHE A 11 4.98 -15.93 3.40
CA PHE A 11 3.69 -15.67 4.03
C PHE A 11 3.48 -14.19 4.30
N GLU A 12 4.42 -13.54 4.99
CA GLU A 12 4.32 -12.13 5.36
C GLU A 12 4.24 -11.24 4.12
N HIS A 13 5.07 -11.47 3.10
CA HIS A 13 4.99 -10.68 1.87
C HIS A 13 3.66 -10.85 1.16
N LYS A 14 3.17 -12.09 0.98
CA LYS A 14 1.87 -12.30 0.33
C LYS A 14 0.73 -11.61 1.09
N PHE A 15 0.73 -11.74 2.41
CA PHE A 15 -0.27 -11.12 3.26
C PHE A 15 -0.22 -9.59 3.16
N TRP A 16 0.94 -8.99 3.43
CA TRP A 16 1.05 -7.53 3.51
C TRP A 16 0.98 -6.85 2.15
N LEU A 17 1.51 -7.43 1.08
CA LEU A 17 1.34 -6.88 -0.27
C LEU A 17 -0.12 -6.84 -0.67
N ARG A 18 -0.89 -7.89 -0.33
CA ARG A 18 -2.33 -7.91 -0.58
C ARG A 18 -3.04 -6.84 0.25
N VAL A 19 -2.76 -6.76 1.56
CA VAL A 19 -3.37 -5.75 2.45
C VAL A 19 -3.06 -4.33 1.99
N LEU A 20 -1.82 -4.04 1.59
CA LEU A 20 -1.43 -2.70 1.12
C LEU A 20 -2.00 -2.38 -0.27
N GLY A 21 -2.12 -3.38 -1.15
CA GLY A 21 -2.84 -3.26 -2.42
C GLY A 21 -4.32 -2.94 -2.21
N ASP A 22 -4.99 -3.67 -1.30
CA ASP A 22 -6.38 -3.42 -0.94
C ASP A 22 -6.54 -2.02 -0.32
N HIS A 23 -5.63 -1.58 0.57
CA HIS A 23 -5.64 -0.20 1.08
C HIS A 23 -5.51 0.85 -0.02
N ALA A 24 -4.64 0.65 -1.01
CA ALA A 24 -4.49 1.56 -2.13
C ALA A 24 -5.77 1.63 -2.97
N GLN A 25 -6.41 0.48 -3.24
CA GLN A 25 -7.69 0.40 -3.94
C GLN A 25 -8.82 1.09 -3.16
N PHE A 26 -8.91 0.85 -1.85
CA PHE A 26 -9.92 1.51 -1.01
C PHE A 26 -9.74 3.03 -0.99
N LEU A 27 -8.51 3.52 -0.90
CA LEU A 27 -8.23 4.96 -0.97
C LEU A 27 -8.60 5.52 -2.35
N LEU A 28 -8.26 4.82 -3.43
CA LEU A 28 -8.64 5.21 -4.79
C LEU A 28 -10.16 5.38 -4.93
N ASP A 29 -10.93 4.39 -4.48
CA ASP A 29 -12.38 4.39 -4.60
C ASP A 29 -13.08 5.40 -3.67
N ALA A 30 -12.43 5.76 -2.56
CA ALA A 30 -12.97 6.71 -1.58
C ALA A 30 -12.68 8.18 -1.89
N LEU A 31 -11.70 8.49 -2.76
CA LEU A 31 -11.32 9.85 -3.13
C LEU A 31 -12.36 10.47 -4.06
N ALA A 32 -12.74 11.73 -3.80
CA ALA A 32 -13.62 12.45 -4.72
C ALA A 32 -12.94 12.66 -6.09
N PRO A 33 -13.68 12.68 -7.22
CA PRO A 33 -13.09 12.79 -8.57
C PRO A 33 -12.17 14.00 -8.80
N LYS A 34 -12.32 15.06 -8.01
CA LYS A 34 -11.49 16.26 -8.08
C LYS A 34 -10.09 16.10 -7.47
N GLU A 35 -9.86 15.08 -6.64
CA GLU A 35 -8.59 14.84 -5.94
C GLU A 35 -7.57 14.13 -6.86
N THR A 36 -7.38 14.65 -8.07
CA THR A 36 -6.67 13.98 -9.17
C THR A 36 -5.24 13.59 -8.83
N ALA A 37 -4.52 14.40 -8.05
CA ALA A 37 -3.15 14.12 -7.63
C ALA A 37 -3.08 12.92 -6.64
N ASP A 38 -4.04 12.81 -5.72
CA ASP A 38 -4.09 11.69 -4.78
C ASP A 38 -4.63 10.43 -5.46
N ILE A 39 -5.56 10.56 -6.41
CA ILE A 39 -6.04 9.46 -7.26
C ILE A 39 -4.87 8.83 -8.04
N GLN A 40 -4.04 9.66 -8.69
CA GLN A 40 -2.86 9.17 -9.42
C GLN A 40 -1.88 8.42 -8.51
N ARG A 41 -1.69 8.90 -7.28
CA ARG A 41 -0.86 8.21 -6.28
C ARG A 41 -1.47 6.89 -5.84
N ALA A 42 -2.78 6.85 -5.60
CA ALA A 42 -3.47 5.62 -5.23
C ALA A 42 -3.38 4.56 -6.34
N ILE A 43 -3.59 4.94 -7.61
CA ILE A 43 -3.40 4.07 -8.78
C ILE A 43 -1.97 3.52 -8.83
N TYR A 44 -0.96 4.40 -8.67
CA TYR A 44 0.44 3.98 -8.61
C TYR A 44 0.67 2.89 -7.55
N PHE A 45 0.11 3.04 -6.35
CA PHE A 45 0.26 2.03 -5.30
C PHE A 45 -0.45 0.72 -5.64
N VAL A 46 -1.67 0.76 -6.19
CA VAL A 46 -2.40 -0.43 -6.66
C VAL A 46 -1.52 -1.22 -7.64
N GLU A 47 -1.07 -0.56 -8.70
CA GLU A 47 -0.24 -1.20 -9.73
C GLU A 47 1.06 -1.77 -9.18
N LYS A 48 1.72 -1.04 -8.28
CA LYS A 48 2.98 -1.49 -7.67
C LYS A 48 2.77 -2.71 -6.78
N PHE A 49 1.81 -2.68 -5.86
CA PHE A 49 1.56 -3.81 -4.96
C PHE A 49 1.12 -5.07 -5.72
N ASP A 50 0.27 -4.94 -6.73
CA ASP A 50 -0.12 -6.05 -7.61
C ASP A 50 1.07 -6.60 -8.41
N GLY A 51 1.92 -5.71 -8.94
CA GLY A 51 3.16 -6.07 -9.62
C GLY A 51 4.15 -6.83 -8.72
N PHE A 52 4.26 -6.46 -7.44
CA PHE A 52 5.07 -7.18 -6.47
C PHE A 52 4.44 -8.53 -6.06
N LEU A 53 3.12 -8.55 -5.84
CA LEU A 53 2.40 -9.76 -5.44
C LEU A 53 2.44 -10.84 -6.52
N SER A 54 2.36 -10.47 -7.79
CA SER A 54 2.40 -11.42 -8.92
C SER A 54 3.75 -12.13 -9.08
N ARG A 55 4.87 -11.49 -8.71
CA ARG A 55 6.22 -12.03 -8.89
C ARG A 55 6.83 -12.72 -7.66
N ILE A 56 6.18 -12.66 -6.49
CA ILE A 56 6.77 -13.10 -5.21
C ILE A 56 7.16 -14.59 -5.17
N ASN A 57 6.56 -15.44 -6.01
CA ASN A 57 6.88 -16.87 -6.01
C ASN A 57 8.18 -17.22 -6.76
N THR A 58 8.75 -16.28 -7.54
CA THR A 58 9.87 -16.56 -8.46
C THR A 58 11.14 -15.76 -8.14
N VAL A 59 11.17 -15.07 -7.00
CA VAL A 59 12.23 -14.10 -6.64
C VAL A 59 13.09 -14.58 -5.47
N ASN A 60 14.28 -13.98 -5.33
CA ASN A 60 15.05 -14.06 -4.10
C ASN A 60 14.38 -13.17 -3.02
N LEU A 61 13.95 -13.76 -1.91
CA LEU A 61 13.19 -13.06 -0.87
C LEU A 61 13.96 -11.94 -0.17
N ILE A 62 15.30 -12.03 -0.09
CA ILE A 62 16.13 -11.00 0.55
C ILE A 62 16.17 -9.75 -0.33
N GLU A 63 16.46 -9.90 -1.62
CA GLU A 63 16.47 -8.77 -2.56
C GLU A 63 15.06 -8.22 -2.78
N PHE A 64 14.07 -9.10 -2.86
CA PHE A 64 12.66 -8.69 -2.95
C PHE A 64 12.23 -7.82 -1.77
N ALA A 65 12.64 -8.16 -0.54
CA ALA A 65 12.32 -7.36 0.63
C ALA A 65 12.94 -5.95 0.55
N LYS A 66 14.16 -5.82 0.00
CA LYS A 66 14.80 -4.50 -0.22
C LYS A 66 14.04 -3.66 -1.24
N ASP A 67 13.44 -4.29 -2.26
CA ASP A 67 12.64 -3.58 -3.26
C ASP A 67 11.27 -3.15 -2.74
N VAL A 68 10.63 -3.98 -1.90
CA VAL A 68 9.27 -3.71 -1.37
C VAL A 68 9.29 -2.72 -0.22
N ASN A 69 10.31 -2.75 0.63
CA ASN A 69 10.36 -1.93 1.84
C ASN A 69 10.20 -0.42 1.57
N PRO A 70 10.87 0.19 0.56
CA PRO A 70 10.64 1.58 0.19
C PRO A 70 9.19 1.88 -0.20
N LEU A 71 8.52 0.97 -0.94
CA LEU A 71 7.13 1.16 -1.34
C LEU A 71 6.18 1.15 -0.13
N ALA A 72 6.46 0.32 0.87
CA ALA A 72 5.70 0.29 2.13
C ALA A 72 5.84 1.61 2.91
N GLU A 73 7.04 2.20 2.93
CA GLU A 73 7.25 3.53 3.52
C GLU A 73 6.57 4.64 2.69
N GLU A 74 6.60 4.55 1.36
CA GLU A 74 5.93 5.51 0.48
C GLU A 74 4.41 5.54 0.71
N ILE A 75 3.74 4.39 0.80
CA ILE A 75 2.30 4.36 1.09
C ILE A 75 1.98 4.85 2.50
N ARG A 76 2.88 4.62 3.48
CA ARG A 76 2.75 5.19 4.83
C ARG A 76 2.77 6.71 4.79
N LEU A 77 3.71 7.31 4.06
CA LEU A 77 3.79 8.76 3.88
C LEU A 77 2.58 9.31 3.12
N PHE A 78 2.08 8.57 2.13
CA PHE A 78 0.86 8.93 1.41
C PHE A 78 -0.36 8.99 2.34
N LYS A 79 -0.58 7.94 3.15
CA LYS A 79 -1.64 7.89 4.17
C LYS A 79 -1.56 9.07 5.15
N LEU A 80 -0.38 9.34 5.69
CA LEU A 80 -0.16 10.49 6.58
C LEU A 80 -0.45 11.83 5.89
N SER A 81 -0.14 11.96 4.59
CA SER A 81 -0.47 13.16 3.83
C SER A 81 -1.98 13.36 3.65
N ILE A 82 -2.74 12.27 3.50
CA ILE A 82 -4.21 12.30 3.46
C ILE A 82 -4.75 12.73 4.82
N ILE A 83 -4.30 12.10 5.92
CA ILE A 83 -4.72 12.45 7.28
C ILE A 83 -4.45 13.93 7.56
N LYS A 84 -3.25 14.42 7.24
CA LYS A 84 -2.92 15.84 7.38
C LYS A 84 -3.92 16.73 6.62
N LYS A 85 -4.23 16.40 5.37
CA LYS A 85 -5.20 17.17 4.58
C LYS A 85 -6.62 17.08 5.15
N GLN A 86 -7.04 15.96 5.72
CA GLN A 86 -8.33 15.84 6.41
C GLN A 86 -8.39 16.76 7.63
N LEU A 87 -7.34 16.79 8.45
CA LEU A 87 -7.24 17.67 9.63
C LEU A 87 -7.26 19.16 9.27
N GLU A 88 -6.83 19.51 8.06
CA GLU A 88 -6.83 20.88 7.54
C GLU A 88 -8.09 21.22 6.70
N GLY A 89 -9.00 20.27 6.49
CA GLY A 89 -10.17 20.45 5.62
C GLY A 89 -9.84 20.61 4.13
N LYS A 90 -8.71 20.06 3.67
CA LYS A 90 -8.14 20.25 2.33
C LYS A 90 -8.26 19.04 1.38
N ILE A 91 -9.06 18.04 1.74
CA ILE A 91 -9.30 16.87 0.89
C ILE A 91 -10.73 16.36 1.08
N VAL A 92 -11.35 15.88 0.00
CA VAL A 92 -12.63 15.17 0.05
C VAL A 92 -12.40 13.68 -0.18
N ILE A 93 -12.60 12.90 0.89
CA ILE A 93 -12.47 11.44 0.88
C ILE A 93 -13.54 10.84 1.82
N HIS A 94 -14.08 9.68 1.46
CA HIS A 94 -15.17 9.02 2.19
C HIS A 94 -14.72 8.06 3.31
N PHE A 95 -13.50 8.24 3.82
CA PHE A 95 -13.01 7.57 5.04
C PHE A 95 -12.71 8.57 6.14
N THR A 96 -12.87 8.13 7.40
CA THR A 96 -12.50 8.94 8.56
C THR A 96 -10.99 8.91 8.79
N PRO A 97 -10.39 9.94 9.41
CA PRO A 97 -8.96 9.96 9.69
C PRO A 97 -8.48 8.78 10.55
N THR A 98 -9.33 8.24 11.43
CA THR A 98 -9.00 7.09 12.28
C THR A 98 -8.89 5.78 11.50
N PHE A 99 -9.57 5.68 10.35
CA PHE A 99 -9.52 4.47 9.53
C PHE A 99 -8.26 4.39 8.64
N ILE A 100 -7.73 5.54 8.23
CA ILE A 100 -6.61 5.66 7.27
C ILE A 100 -5.28 5.27 7.92
#